data_AF-A0A5C4TMK0-F1
#
_entry.id   AF-A0A5C4TMK0-F1
#
_cell.length_a   1.000
_cell.length_b   1.000
_cell.length_c   1.000
_cell.angle_alpha   90.00
_cell.angle_beta   90.00
_cell.angle_gamma   90.00
#
_symmetry.space_group_name_H-M   'P 1'
#
loop_
_entity.id
_entity.type
_entity.pdbx_description
1 polymer ?
#
loop_
_entity_poly.entity_id
_entity_poly.type
_entity_poly.pdbx_seq_one_letter_code
_entity_poly.pdbx_strand_id
1 'polypeptide(L)'
;MKLKYERSNENTIKVWITLGDLKKREVNILDLMNDKNKVENFFYSILEEVDDNHDFQNNDLVSFQILPESDGFQMIISKDNNVVSKLAEKNVKFMSEQTKERFDEIKEKNRPIDEFDEKTMTRTVPIYFEDFEKVVDATNELQSSLDLPGMRNTSDLYKDQNRYYLVLKFVLLPDGINVGYEEVKNRLDLIDNHLSLFYEYGHLSEFHADQIKKQAKLITKDSAITTIKNYFN
;
A
#
# COMPACT_ATOMS: atom_id res chain seq x y z
N MET A 1 -6.51 0.47 -21.21
CA MET A 1 -7.93 0.72 -20.86
C MET A 1 -8.04 2.20 -20.57
N LYS A 2 -9.01 2.89 -21.18
CA LYS A 2 -9.12 4.35 -21.06
C LYS A 2 -9.75 4.74 -19.72
N LEU A 3 -9.24 5.80 -19.11
CA LEU A 3 -9.88 6.42 -17.96
C LEU A 3 -11.28 6.94 -18.31
N LYS A 4 -12.17 6.98 -17.32
CA LYS A 4 -13.46 7.62 -17.47
C LYS A 4 -13.30 9.12 -17.24
N TYR A 5 -13.61 9.92 -18.25
CA TYR A 5 -13.57 11.38 -18.15
C TYR A 5 -14.78 12.02 -18.85
N GLU A 6 -15.08 13.25 -18.45
CA GLU A 6 -16.15 14.07 -19.00
C GLU A 6 -15.65 15.52 -19.11
N ARG A 7 -15.71 16.09 -20.32
CA ARG A 7 -15.48 17.52 -20.52
C ARG A 7 -16.77 18.25 -20.16
N SER A 8 -16.83 18.79 -18.95
CA SER A 8 -18.02 19.48 -18.43
C SER A 8 -18.24 20.83 -19.13
N ASN A 9 -17.18 21.50 -19.58
CA ASN A 9 -17.21 22.67 -20.45
C ASN A 9 -15.83 22.92 -21.09
N GLU A 10 -15.69 23.97 -21.90
CA GLU A 10 -14.43 24.33 -22.58
C GLU A 10 -13.24 24.53 -21.61
N ASN A 11 -13.52 24.90 -20.36
CA ASN A 11 -12.57 25.24 -19.32
C ASN A 11 -12.52 24.23 -18.17
N THR A 12 -13.29 23.14 -18.19
CA THR A 12 -13.37 22.19 -17.07
C THR A 12 -13.51 20.74 -17.52
N ILE A 13 -12.62 19.89 -17.03
CA ILE A 13 -12.63 18.44 -17.24
C ILE A 13 -12.83 17.74 -15.89
N LYS A 14 -13.67 16.71 -15.87
CA LYS A 14 -13.87 15.82 -14.74
C LYS A 14 -13.31 14.45 -15.11
N VAL A 15 -12.53 13.85 -14.21
CA VAL A 15 -11.93 12.53 -14.40
C VAL A 15 -12.27 11.67 -13.19
N TRP A 16 -12.70 10.44 -13.42
CA TRP A 16 -12.92 9.46 -12.35
C TRP A 16 -11.80 8.45 -12.38
N ILE A 17 -11.14 8.30 -11.24
CA ILE A 17 -9.97 7.46 -11.08
C ILE A 17 -10.33 6.40 -10.05
N THR A 18 -10.34 5.14 -10.48
CA THR A 18 -10.65 4.02 -9.60
C THR A 18 -9.42 3.54 -8.84
N LEU A 19 -9.62 2.84 -7.72
CA LEU A 19 -8.53 2.17 -7.00
C LEU A 19 -7.78 1.18 -7.89
N GLY A 20 -8.48 0.52 -8.80
CA GLY A 20 -7.89 -0.39 -9.79
C GLY A 20 -6.97 0.34 -10.80
N ASP A 21 -7.30 1.58 -11.16
CA ASP A 21 -6.47 2.39 -12.07
C ASP A 21 -5.19 2.87 -11.39
N LEU A 22 -5.26 3.22 -10.10
CA LEU A 22 -4.10 3.59 -9.29
C LEU A 22 -3.12 2.41 -9.14
N LYS A 23 -3.66 1.23 -8.81
CA LYS A 23 -2.86 0.01 -8.63
C LYS A 23 -2.10 -0.38 -9.91
N LYS A 24 -2.72 -0.23 -11.09
CA LYS A 24 -2.08 -0.51 -12.39
C LYS A 24 -0.95 0.47 -12.73
N ARG A 25 -1.03 1.70 -12.21
CA ARG A 25 -0.01 2.73 -12.42
C ARG A 25 1.08 2.69 -11.35
N GLU A 26 1.03 1.72 -10.42
CA GLU A 26 1.93 1.63 -9.26
C GLU A 26 1.95 2.92 -8.42
N VAL A 27 0.85 3.69 -8.47
CA VAL A 27 0.72 4.95 -7.74
C VAL A 27 -0.15 4.73 -6.51
N ASN A 28 0.38 5.08 -5.35
CA ASN A 28 -0.38 5.10 -4.12
C ASN A 28 -1.20 6.39 -4.01
N ILE A 29 -2.48 6.30 -3.62
CA ILE A 29 -3.32 7.47 -3.37
C ILE A 29 -2.70 8.41 -2.31
N LEU A 30 -1.93 7.89 -1.36
CA LEU A 30 -1.22 8.69 -0.35
C LEU A 30 -0.07 9.52 -0.93
N ASP A 31 0.61 9.00 -1.95
CA ASP A 31 1.70 9.69 -2.64
C ASP A 31 1.15 10.87 -3.43
N LEU A 32 -0.02 10.66 -4.04
CA LEU A 32 -0.83 11.71 -4.64
C LEU A 32 -1.46 12.68 -3.61
N MET A 33 -1.22 12.51 -2.32
CA MET A 33 -1.74 13.41 -1.28
C MET A 33 -0.63 14.18 -0.56
N ASN A 34 0.58 13.61 -0.49
CA ASN A 34 1.70 14.17 0.27
C ASN A 34 2.78 14.80 -0.59
N ASP A 35 2.90 14.36 -1.85
CA ASP A 35 3.96 14.81 -2.75
C ASP A 35 3.37 15.58 -3.92
N LYS A 36 3.51 16.92 -3.85
CA LYS A 36 3.04 17.82 -4.91
C LYS A 36 3.60 17.46 -6.28
N ASN A 37 4.85 16.98 -6.35
CA ASN A 37 5.50 16.63 -7.62
C ASN A 37 4.93 15.33 -8.18
N LYS A 38 4.61 14.33 -7.34
CA LYS A 38 3.95 13.09 -7.78
C LYS A 38 2.52 13.36 -8.25
N VAL A 39 1.78 14.24 -7.56
CA VAL A 39 0.46 14.71 -7.99
C VAL A 39 0.52 15.38 -9.34
N GLU A 40 1.48 16.27 -9.53
CA GLU A 40 1.67 17.03 -10.75
C GLU A 40 2.06 16.13 -11.94
N ASN A 41 3.01 15.22 -11.75
CA ASN A 41 3.39 14.24 -12.77
C ASN A 41 2.23 13.30 -13.13
N PHE A 42 1.50 12.84 -12.12
CA PHE A 42 0.29 12.05 -12.35
C PHE A 42 -0.75 12.85 -13.13
N PHE A 43 -0.96 14.12 -12.78
CA PHE A 43 -1.87 15.03 -13.48
C PHE A 43 -1.51 15.23 -14.95
N TYR A 44 -0.24 15.47 -15.29
CA TYR A 44 0.19 15.58 -16.69
C TYR A 44 -0.06 14.27 -17.46
N SER A 45 0.15 13.11 -16.83
CA SER A 45 -0.18 11.81 -17.44
C SER A 45 -1.68 11.62 -17.72
N ILE A 46 -2.56 12.27 -16.94
CA ILE A 46 -4.01 12.25 -17.20
C ILE A 46 -4.33 13.19 -18.36
N LEU A 47 -3.76 14.39 -18.39
CA LEU A 47 -3.96 15.35 -19.47
C LEU A 47 -3.54 14.80 -20.83
N GLU A 48 -2.41 14.10 -20.91
CA GLU A 48 -1.99 13.42 -22.15
C GLU A 48 -3.03 12.42 -22.69
N GLU A 49 -3.87 11.85 -21.82
CA GLU A 49 -4.87 10.84 -22.18
C GLU A 49 -6.26 11.46 -22.48
N VAL A 50 -6.59 12.60 -21.88
CA VAL A 50 -7.95 13.17 -21.90
C VAL A 50 -8.07 14.54 -22.58
N ASP A 51 -6.95 15.22 -22.83
CA ASP A 51 -6.87 16.54 -23.48
C ASP A 51 -6.30 16.42 -24.91
N ASP A 52 -7.04 15.75 -25.80
CA ASP A 52 -6.65 15.49 -27.20
C ASP A 52 -6.21 16.76 -27.97
N ASN A 53 -6.74 17.94 -27.60
CA ASN A 53 -6.44 19.23 -28.23
C ASN A 53 -5.29 20.00 -27.57
N HIS A 54 -4.73 19.50 -26.47
CA HIS A 54 -3.70 20.18 -25.66
C HIS A 54 -4.14 21.60 -25.19
N ASP A 55 -5.44 21.81 -25.00
CA ASP A 55 -6.05 23.09 -24.61
C ASP A 55 -5.71 23.49 -23.16
N PHE A 56 -5.32 22.52 -22.34
CA PHE A 56 -4.97 22.68 -20.92
C PHE A 56 -3.46 22.55 -20.68
N GLN A 57 -2.75 21.76 -21.49
CA GLN A 57 -1.27 21.66 -21.40
C GLN A 57 -0.55 22.96 -21.79
N ASN A 58 -1.13 23.77 -22.69
CA ASN A 58 -0.53 25.02 -23.17
C ASN A 58 -0.81 26.25 -22.29
N ASN A 59 -1.43 26.08 -21.12
CA ASN A 59 -1.91 27.19 -20.30
C ASN A 59 -1.21 27.21 -18.92
N ASP A 60 -0.61 28.35 -18.56
CA ASP A 60 0.26 28.47 -17.38
C ASP A 60 -0.46 28.35 -16.03
N LEU A 61 -1.79 28.51 -15.99
CA LEU A 61 -2.61 28.45 -14.77
C LEU A 61 -3.76 27.44 -14.91
N VAL A 62 -3.57 26.27 -14.32
CA VAL A 62 -4.61 25.24 -14.18
C VAL A 62 -4.81 24.94 -12.69
N SER A 63 -6.07 24.81 -12.27
CA SER A 63 -6.45 24.45 -10.90
C SER A 63 -7.03 23.04 -10.85
N PHE A 64 -6.81 22.36 -9.73
CA PHE A 64 -7.30 21.01 -9.50
C PHE A 64 -8.04 20.90 -8.17
N GLN A 65 -9.06 20.04 -8.16
CA GLN A 65 -9.79 19.64 -6.97
C GLN A 65 -10.00 18.13 -6.96
N ILE A 66 -9.82 17.51 -5.80
CA ILE A 66 -10.03 16.07 -5.59
C ILE A 66 -11.24 15.87 -4.67
N LEU A 67 -12.17 15.01 -5.07
CA LEU A 67 -13.34 14.61 -4.30
C LEU A 67 -13.32 13.09 -4.09
N PRO A 68 -13.52 12.59 -2.85
CA PRO A 68 -13.57 11.15 -2.59
C PRO A 68 -14.77 10.51 -3.28
N GLU A 69 -14.57 9.32 -3.83
CA GLU A 69 -15.63 8.45 -4.35
C GLU A 69 -15.55 7.07 -3.67
N SER A 70 -16.62 6.29 -3.74
CA SER A 70 -16.68 4.98 -3.06
C SER A 70 -15.64 3.96 -3.54
N ASP A 71 -15.11 4.12 -4.75
CA ASP A 71 -14.13 3.23 -5.40
C ASP A 71 -12.90 4.00 -5.92
N GLY A 72 -12.55 5.13 -5.31
CA GLY A 72 -11.40 5.95 -5.70
C GLY A 72 -11.65 7.43 -5.48
N PHE A 73 -11.45 8.25 -6.51
CA PHE A 73 -11.72 9.69 -6.42
C PHE A 73 -12.11 10.31 -7.76
N GLN A 74 -12.83 11.43 -7.67
CA GLN A 74 -13.11 12.32 -8.78
C GLN A 74 -12.11 13.50 -8.76
N MET A 75 -11.47 13.74 -9.88
CA MET A 75 -10.62 14.90 -10.12
C MET A 75 -11.36 15.92 -11.00
N ILE A 76 -11.33 17.19 -10.61
CA ILE A 76 -11.85 18.32 -11.39
C ILE A 76 -10.67 19.19 -11.79
N ILE A 77 -10.49 19.41 -13.08
CA ILE A 77 -9.43 20.21 -13.70
C ILE A 77 -10.07 21.45 -14.30
N SER A 78 -9.62 22.66 -13.94
CA SER A 78 -10.19 23.90 -14.47
C SER A 78 -9.15 24.97 -14.80
N LYS A 79 -9.30 25.60 -15.97
CA LYS A 79 -8.52 26.78 -16.43
C LYS A 79 -9.28 28.11 -16.28
N ASP A 80 -10.49 28.08 -15.70
CA ASP A 80 -11.27 29.30 -15.46
C ASP A 80 -10.72 30.06 -14.26
N ASN A 81 -10.20 31.27 -14.47
CA ASN A 81 -9.63 32.13 -13.42
C ASN A 81 -10.57 32.40 -12.24
N ASN A 82 -11.90 32.39 -12.43
CA ASN A 82 -12.87 32.52 -11.33
C ASN A 82 -13.02 31.24 -10.52
N VAL A 83 -12.87 30.08 -11.15
CA VAL A 83 -12.83 28.78 -10.48
C VAL A 83 -11.47 28.61 -9.81
N VAL A 84 -10.38 28.97 -10.48
CA VAL A 84 -9.01 28.97 -9.96
C VAL A 84 -8.90 29.87 -8.73
N SER A 85 -9.47 31.08 -8.74
CA SER A 85 -9.47 31.98 -7.58
C SER A 85 -10.35 31.48 -6.43
N LYS A 86 -11.55 30.95 -6.70
CA LYS A 86 -12.40 30.32 -5.67
C LYS A 86 -11.80 29.05 -5.07
N LEU A 87 -11.07 28.28 -5.88
CA LEU A 87 -10.29 27.13 -5.44
C LEU A 87 -9.06 27.61 -4.66
N ALA A 88 -8.32 28.60 -5.15
CA ALA A 88 -7.15 29.20 -4.50
C ALA A 88 -7.47 29.81 -3.13
N GLU A 89 -8.60 30.51 -2.97
CA GLU A 89 -9.08 31.05 -1.69
C GLU A 89 -9.47 29.95 -0.69
N LYS A 90 -9.88 28.77 -1.17
CA LYS A 90 -10.07 27.57 -0.34
C LYS A 90 -8.79 26.74 -0.14
N ASN A 91 -7.70 27.07 -0.83
CA ASN A 91 -6.48 26.24 -0.92
C ASN A 91 -5.32 26.74 -0.03
N VAL A 92 -5.59 27.20 1.19
CA VAL A 92 -4.61 27.07 2.30
C VAL A 92 -5.19 26.28 3.47
N LYS A 93 -5.88 25.19 3.15
CA LYS A 93 -5.91 23.97 3.96
C LYS A 93 -6.45 22.89 3.04
N PHE A 94 -5.54 22.07 2.49
CA PHE A 94 -5.95 20.85 1.83
C PHE A 94 -6.84 20.08 2.83
N MET A 95 -8.13 20.03 2.49
CA MET A 95 -9.19 19.23 3.11
C MET A 95 -9.76 19.74 4.45
N SER A 96 -11.09 19.84 4.53
CA SER A 96 -11.80 19.84 5.81
C SER A 96 -11.51 18.56 6.59
N GLU A 97 -11.50 18.61 7.92
CA GLU A 97 -11.23 17.46 8.80
C GLU A 97 -12.15 16.28 8.48
N GLN A 98 -13.43 16.54 8.24
CA GLN A 98 -14.41 15.53 7.80
C GLN A 98 -14.04 14.80 6.51
N THR A 99 -13.32 15.46 5.60
CA THR A 99 -12.88 14.83 4.37
C THR A 99 -11.65 13.97 4.64
N LYS A 100 -10.71 14.42 5.47
CA LYS A 100 -9.55 13.61 5.88
C LYS A 100 -9.97 12.33 6.57
N GLU A 101 -10.91 12.41 7.51
CA GLU A 101 -11.46 11.23 8.21
C GLU A 101 -12.05 10.21 7.23
N ARG A 102 -12.86 10.66 6.26
CA ARG A 102 -13.42 9.76 5.23
C ARG A 102 -12.35 9.10 4.36
N PHE A 103 -11.27 9.79 4.05
CA PHE A 103 -10.16 9.19 3.28
C PHE A 103 -9.29 8.27 4.12
N ASP A 104 -9.07 8.56 5.40
CA ASP A 104 -8.38 7.67 6.33
C ASP A 104 -9.17 6.37 6.53
N GLU A 105 -10.51 6.45 6.60
CA GLU A 105 -11.39 5.28 6.63
C GLU A 105 -11.28 4.43 5.34
N ILE A 106 -11.30 5.07 4.17
CA ILE A 106 -11.15 4.38 2.87
C ILE A 106 -9.75 3.74 2.76
N LYS A 107 -8.73 4.43 3.28
CA LYS A 107 -7.35 3.94 3.31
C LYS A 107 -7.21 2.70 4.18
N GLU A 108 -7.70 2.73 5.41
CA GLU A 108 -7.64 1.56 6.30
C GLU A 108 -8.45 0.40 5.72
N LYS A 109 -9.58 0.67 5.06
CA LYS A 109 -10.40 -0.38 4.43
C LYS A 109 -9.73 -1.06 3.23
N ASN A 110 -8.88 -0.35 2.50
CA ASN A 110 -8.22 -0.85 1.28
C ASN A 110 -6.73 -1.15 1.47
N ARG A 111 -6.24 -1.08 2.70
CA ARG A 111 -4.87 -1.46 3.03
C ARG A 111 -4.67 -2.93 2.65
N PRO A 112 -3.59 -3.27 1.92
CA PRO A 112 -3.29 -4.66 1.64
C PRO A 112 -3.00 -5.40 2.95
N ILE A 113 -3.32 -6.70 3.03
CA ILE A 113 -3.03 -7.50 4.23
C ILE A 113 -1.51 -7.71 4.41
N ASP A 114 -0.81 -7.95 3.30
CA ASP A 114 0.64 -7.89 3.21
C ASP A 114 1.07 -6.45 2.99
N GLU A 115 1.68 -5.87 4.00
CA GLU A 115 1.93 -4.45 4.06
C GLU A 115 3.42 -4.15 4.02
N PHE A 116 3.79 -3.14 3.24
CA PHE A 116 5.11 -2.54 3.29
C PHE A 116 5.02 -1.10 3.79
N ASP A 117 5.62 -0.84 4.95
CA ASP A 117 5.78 0.52 5.48
C ASP A 117 7.12 1.10 5.01
N GLU A 118 7.06 1.97 4.02
CA GLU A 118 8.23 2.65 3.43
C GLU A 118 9.00 3.51 4.45
N LYS A 119 8.34 4.03 5.50
CA LYS A 119 9.01 4.88 6.51
C LYS A 119 9.91 4.05 7.39
N THR A 120 9.48 2.85 7.74
CA THR A 120 10.23 1.92 8.58
C THR A 120 10.94 0.83 7.78
N MET A 121 10.80 0.86 6.45
CA MET A 121 11.28 -0.18 5.52
C MET A 121 10.90 -1.59 5.99
N THR A 122 9.65 -1.74 6.47
CA THR A 122 9.19 -2.97 7.11
C THR A 122 8.06 -3.60 6.32
N ARG A 123 8.24 -4.85 5.88
CA ARG A 123 7.17 -5.68 5.35
C ARG A 123 6.58 -6.56 6.44
N THR A 124 5.25 -6.57 6.59
CA THR A 124 4.53 -7.40 7.56
C THR A 124 3.57 -8.32 6.83
N VAL A 125 3.74 -9.63 7.02
CA VAL A 125 2.98 -10.66 6.31
C VAL A 125 2.32 -11.60 7.33
N PRO A 126 1.00 -11.48 7.55
CA PRO A 126 0.26 -12.42 8.37
C PRO A 126 -0.18 -13.64 7.54
N ILE A 127 0.28 -14.83 7.93
CA ILE A 127 -0.05 -16.09 7.27
C ILE A 127 -0.95 -16.92 8.18
N TYR A 128 -2.03 -17.44 7.63
CA TYR A 128 -2.99 -18.33 8.28
C TYR A 128 -2.65 -19.81 8.00
N PHE A 129 -2.76 -20.63 9.04
CA PHE A 129 -2.63 -22.09 9.00
C PHE A 129 -3.85 -22.75 9.66
N GLU A 130 -4.33 -23.84 9.05
CA GLU A 130 -5.50 -24.59 9.51
C GLU A 130 -5.29 -25.28 10.85
N ASP A 131 -4.06 -25.70 11.15
CA ASP A 131 -3.66 -26.34 12.39
C ASP A 131 -2.18 -26.04 12.71
N PHE A 132 -1.71 -26.53 13.86
CA PHE A 132 -0.33 -26.31 14.30
C PHE A 132 0.68 -27.15 13.52
N GLU A 133 0.32 -28.35 13.08
CA GLU A 133 1.23 -29.25 12.35
C GLU A 133 1.66 -28.60 11.03
N LYS A 134 0.74 -27.90 10.35
CA LYS A 134 1.08 -27.11 9.15
C LYS A 134 2.07 -25.99 9.43
N VAL A 135 2.04 -25.39 10.61
CA VAL A 135 3.06 -24.40 11.01
C VAL A 135 4.40 -25.11 11.18
N VAL A 136 4.42 -26.27 11.84
CA VAL A 136 5.62 -27.08 12.05
C VAL A 136 6.23 -27.49 10.71
N ASP A 137 5.44 -28.10 9.82
CA ASP A 137 5.85 -28.51 8.48
C ASP A 137 6.49 -27.33 7.71
N ALA A 138 5.79 -26.19 7.64
CA ALA A 138 6.29 -24.99 6.95
C ALA A 138 7.61 -24.49 7.54
N THR A 139 7.77 -24.56 8.86
CA THR A 139 9.00 -24.12 9.51
C THR A 139 10.15 -25.11 9.33
N ASN A 140 9.89 -26.41 9.29
CA ASN A 140 10.92 -27.44 9.17
C ASN A 140 11.49 -27.50 7.75
N GLU A 141 10.67 -27.25 6.72
CA GLU A 141 11.14 -27.17 5.33
C GLU A 141 12.04 -25.96 5.05
N LEU A 142 12.02 -24.93 5.90
CA LEU A 142 12.99 -23.85 5.79
C LEU A 142 14.39 -24.42 6.06
N GLN A 143 15.21 -24.56 5.02
CA GLN A 143 16.58 -25.07 5.16
C GLN A 143 17.47 -24.21 6.09
N SER A 144 17.13 -22.93 6.27
CA SER A 144 17.78 -21.99 7.19
C SER A 144 16.76 -21.31 8.11
N SER A 145 17.19 -20.68 9.20
CA SER A 145 16.39 -19.58 9.79
C SER A 145 16.17 -18.52 8.68
N LEU A 146 15.09 -17.74 8.70
CA LEU A 146 14.91 -16.60 7.79
C LEU A 146 15.98 -15.52 8.07
N ASP A 147 17.22 -15.84 7.80
CA ASP A 147 18.37 -14.97 7.88
C ASP A 147 18.65 -14.50 6.45
N LEU A 148 17.93 -13.45 6.08
CA LEU A 148 18.05 -12.82 4.77
C LEU A 148 19.11 -11.72 4.87
N PRO A 149 20.16 -11.73 4.03
CA PRO A 149 21.20 -10.71 4.08
C PRO A 149 20.62 -9.29 3.98
N GLY A 150 21.11 -8.39 4.83
CA GLY A 150 20.65 -7.00 4.87
C GLY A 150 19.24 -6.81 5.45
N MET A 151 18.70 -7.81 6.15
CA MET A 151 17.39 -7.73 6.78
C MET A 151 17.43 -8.22 8.22
N ARG A 152 16.55 -7.66 9.05
CA ARG A 152 16.21 -8.22 10.36
C ARG A 152 14.80 -8.77 10.30
N ASN A 153 14.67 -10.06 10.57
CA ASN A 153 13.39 -10.75 10.48
C ASN A 153 12.91 -11.23 11.85
N THR A 154 11.64 -11.04 12.15
CA THR A 154 11.01 -11.60 13.36
C THR A 154 9.75 -12.35 13.00
N SER A 155 9.35 -13.27 13.88
CA SER A 155 8.15 -14.08 13.69
C SER A 155 7.35 -14.17 14.99
N ASP A 156 6.08 -13.81 14.93
CA ASP A 156 5.13 -13.97 16.02
C ASP A 156 4.14 -15.09 15.66
N LEU A 157 3.86 -16.00 16.58
CA LEU A 157 2.82 -17.01 16.42
C LEU A 157 1.65 -16.69 17.33
N TYR A 158 0.45 -16.64 16.75
CA TYR A 158 -0.81 -16.47 17.45
C TYR A 158 -1.74 -17.66 17.23
N LYS A 159 -2.65 -17.87 18.17
CA LYS A 159 -3.69 -18.90 18.11
C LYS A 159 -5.06 -18.28 18.38
N ASP A 160 -6.02 -18.59 17.54
CA ASP A 160 -7.44 -18.30 17.77
C ASP A 160 -8.27 -19.56 17.52
N GLN A 161 -8.85 -20.12 18.57
CA GLN A 161 -9.55 -21.41 18.53
C GLN A 161 -8.66 -22.51 17.91
N ASN A 162 -9.04 -23.04 16.75
CA ASN A 162 -8.26 -24.05 16.02
C ASN A 162 -7.39 -23.46 14.90
N ARG A 163 -7.30 -22.14 14.79
CA ARG A 163 -6.56 -21.42 13.75
C ARG A 163 -5.24 -20.89 14.27
N TYR A 164 -4.21 -20.94 13.44
CA TYR A 164 -2.89 -20.44 13.76
C TYR A 164 -2.50 -19.32 12.79
N TYR A 165 -1.88 -18.28 13.32
CA TYR A 165 -1.41 -17.16 12.52
C TYR A 165 0.08 -16.93 12.78
N LEU A 166 0.89 -17.05 11.74
CA LEU A 166 2.30 -16.69 11.76
C LEU A 166 2.45 -15.29 11.15
N VAL A 167 2.77 -14.31 11.98
CA VAL A 167 3.05 -12.94 11.51
C VAL A 167 4.55 -12.80 11.32
N LEU A 168 4.97 -12.73 10.06
CA LEU A 168 6.35 -12.49 9.66
C LEU A 168 6.58 -11.00 9.50
N LYS A 169 7.68 -10.48 10.05
CA LYS A 169 8.10 -9.10 9.88
C LYS A 169 9.51 -9.06 9.34
N PHE A 170 9.71 -8.35 8.23
CA PHE A 170 10.98 -8.18 7.56
C PHE A 170 11.34 -6.70 7.60
N VAL A 171 12.37 -6.34 8.34
CA VAL A 171 12.90 -4.96 8.39
C VAL A 171 14.13 -4.91 7.49
N LEU A 172 14.03 -4.21 6.36
CA LEU A 172 15.16 -3.99 5.47
C LEU A 172 16.11 -3.01 6.17
N LEU A 173 17.36 -3.45 6.37
CA LEU A 173 18.39 -2.62 6.97
C LEU A 173 19.06 -1.76 5.89
N PRO A 174 19.29 -0.47 6.15
CA PRO A 174 19.98 0.37 5.18
C PRO A 174 21.46 -0.02 5.09
N ASP A 175 21.92 -0.36 3.89
CA ASP A 175 23.34 -0.66 3.59
C ASP A 175 24.17 0.64 3.34
N GLY A 176 23.80 1.75 3.99
CA GLY A 176 24.48 3.06 3.87
C GLY A 176 23.54 4.23 3.50
N ILE A 177 24.12 5.30 2.94
CA ILE A 177 23.39 6.52 2.56
C ILE A 177 22.77 6.30 1.17
N ASN A 178 21.46 6.04 1.15
CA ASN A 178 20.58 5.74 0.01
C ASN A 178 20.63 4.28 -0.48
N VAL A 179 19.64 3.50 -0.01
CA VAL A 179 19.25 2.23 -0.64
C VAL A 179 18.45 2.59 -1.89
N GLY A 180 18.94 2.20 -3.08
CA GLY A 180 18.26 2.47 -4.33
C GLY A 180 16.97 1.67 -4.49
N TYR A 181 16.04 2.13 -5.33
CA TYR A 181 14.79 1.42 -5.63
C TYR A 181 15.01 -0.05 -6.04
N GLU A 182 15.98 -0.31 -6.91
CA GLU A 182 16.32 -1.67 -7.36
C GLU A 182 16.79 -2.58 -6.22
N GLU A 183 17.49 -2.03 -5.24
CA GLU A 183 17.97 -2.80 -4.09
C GLU A 183 16.81 -3.18 -3.16
N VAL A 184 15.90 -2.23 -2.89
CA VAL A 184 14.67 -2.51 -2.14
C VAL A 184 13.85 -3.57 -2.86
N LYS A 185 13.65 -3.44 -4.18
CA LYS A 185 12.92 -4.40 -4.99
C LYS A 185 13.54 -5.80 -4.93
N ASN A 186 14.85 -5.93 -5.14
CA ASN A 186 15.55 -7.20 -5.03
C ASN A 186 15.40 -7.85 -3.65
N ARG A 187 15.42 -7.05 -2.59
CA ARG A 187 15.18 -7.51 -1.20
C ARG A 187 13.73 -7.99 -1.01
N LEU A 188 12.75 -7.32 -1.60
CA LEU A 188 11.35 -7.75 -1.59
C LEU A 188 11.13 -9.04 -2.39
N ASP A 189 11.77 -9.19 -3.55
CA ASP A 189 11.71 -10.42 -4.36
C ASP A 189 12.31 -11.62 -3.60
N LEU A 190 13.38 -11.42 -2.82
CA LEU A 190 13.93 -12.45 -1.93
C LEU A 190 12.92 -12.86 -0.84
N ILE A 191 12.19 -11.89 -0.28
CA ILE A 191 11.11 -12.18 0.68
C ILE A 191 10.01 -13.01 0.00
N ASP A 192 9.58 -12.66 -1.21
CA ASP A 192 8.54 -13.39 -1.96
C ASP A 192 8.92 -14.84 -2.23
N ASN A 193 10.18 -15.09 -2.60
CA ASN A 193 10.71 -16.44 -2.78
C ASN A 193 10.61 -17.26 -1.47
N HIS A 194 10.92 -16.66 -0.32
CA HIS A 194 10.79 -17.33 0.97
C HIS A 194 9.34 -17.54 1.40
N LEU A 195 8.45 -16.56 1.13
CA LEU A 195 7.03 -16.67 1.43
C LEU A 195 6.34 -17.78 0.65
N SER A 196 6.82 -18.06 -0.57
CA SER A 196 6.29 -19.13 -1.42
C SER A 196 6.26 -20.48 -0.71
N LEU A 197 7.28 -20.79 0.11
CA LEU A 197 7.30 -22.02 0.91
C LEU A 197 6.17 -22.04 1.95
N PHE A 198 5.96 -20.95 2.68
CA PHE A 198 4.88 -20.89 3.66
C PHE A 198 3.51 -21.03 3.00
N TYR A 199 3.36 -20.56 1.76
CA TYR A 199 2.11 -20.67 1.01
C TYR A 199 1.80 -22.10 0.52
N GLU A 200 2.74 -23.05 0.64
CA GLU A 200 2.46 -24.48 0.41
C GLU A 200 1.69 -25.11 1.58
N TYR A 201 1.81 -24.55 2.78
CA TYR A 201 1.25 -25.09 4.03
C TYR A 201 0.16 -24.21 4.65
N GLY A 202 0.11 -22.95 4.23
CA GLY A 202 -0.85 -21.95 4.70
C GLY A 202 -1.19 -20.95 3.60
N HIS A 203 -1.96 -19.93 3.95
CA HIS A 203 -2.37 -18.89 3.01
C HIS A 203 -2.25 -17.52 3.65
N LEU A 204 -2.19 -16.45 2.82
CA LEU A 204 -2.28 -15.10 3.33
C LEU A 204 -3.56 -14.94 4.17
N SER A 205 -3.41 -14.33 5.36
CA SER A 205 -4.51 -14.12 6.29
C SER A 205 -5.62 -13.25 5.69
N GLU A 206 -6.86 -13.41 6.16
CA GLU A 206 -7.95 -12.47 5.89
C GLU A 206 -7.91 -11.25 6.83
N PHE A 207 -7.10 -11.32 7.90
CA PHE A 207 -6.94 -10.29 8.91
C PHE A 207 -5.54 -9.68 8.88
N HIS A 208 -5.47 -8.37 9.12
CA HIS A 208 -4.22 -7.63 9.33
C HIS A 208 -3.52 -8.07 10.61
N ALA A 209 -2.20 -7.86 10.67
CA ALA A 209 -1.39 -8.23 11.83
C ALA A 209 -1.85 -7.55 13.14
N ASP A 210 -2.31 -6.30 13.08
CA ASP A 210 -2.79 -5.58 14.28
C ASP A 210 -4.16 -6.10 14.76
N GLN A 211 -5.03 -6.54 13.84
CA GLN A 211 -6.29 -7.21 14.15
C GLN A 211 -6.04 -8.57 14.83
N ILE A 212 -5.14 -9.39 14.26
CA ILE A 212 -4.71 -10.66 14.85
C ILE A 212 -4.19 -10.44 16.27
N LYS A 213 -3.31 -9.46 16.47
CA LYS A 213 -2.74 -9.13 17.79
C LYS A 213 -3.79 -8.75 18.83
N LYS A 214 -4.92 -8.18 18.41
CA LYS A 214 -6.03 -7.80 19.29
C LYS A 214 -6.95 -8.98 19.64
N GLN A 215 -7.20 -9.87 18.68
CA GLN A 215 -8.24 -10.91 18.81
C GLN A 215 -7.69 -12.32 19.11
N ALA A 216 -6.44 -12.61 18.76
CA ALA A 216 -5.82 -13.92 18.91
C ALA A 216 -4.84 -13.96 20.09
N LYS A 217 -4.68 -15.14 20.68
CA LYS A 217 -3.74 -15.37 21.79
C LYS A 217 -2.31 -15.51 21.25
N LEU A 218 -1.40 -14.66 21.71
CA LEU A 218 0.03 -14.80 21.43
C LEU A 218 0.57 -16.10 22.06
N ILE A 219 1.26 -16.92 21.26
CA ILE A 219 1.94 -18.15 21.68
C ILE A 219 3.44 -17.92 21.80
N THR A 220 4.04 -17.30 20.78
CA THR A 220 5.47 -16.99 20.75
C THR A 220 5.68 -15.64 20.11
N LYS A 221 6.57 -14.84 20.70
CA LYS A 221 6.88 -13.50 20.26
C LYS A 221 8.29 -13.43 19.67
N ASP A 222 8.43 -12.69 18.58
CA ASP A 222 9.65 -12.31 17.86
C ASP A 222 10.53 -13.47 17.34
N SER A 223 10.26 -14.71 17.74
CA SER A 223 11.12 -15.89 17.53
C SER A 223 10.33 -17.18 17.30
N ALA A 224 9.10 -17.09 16.79
CA ALA A 224 8.22 -18.24 16.58
C ALA A 224 8.89 -19.36 15.77
N ILE A 225 9.49 -19.05 14.62
CA ILE A 225 10.12 -20.04 13.74
C ILE A 225 11.27 -20.74 14.46
N THR A 226 12.18 -19.98 15.05
CA THR A 226 13.31 -20.53 15.81
C THR A 226 12.84 -21.40 16.97
N THR A 227 11.78 -20.97 17.66
CA THR A 227 11.20 -21.72 18.78
C THR A 227 10.62 -23.05 18.29
N ILE A 228 9.83 -23.05 17.21
CA ILE A 228 9.24 -24.28 16.67
C ILE A 228 10.32 -25.26 16.23
N LYS A 229 11.31 -24.79 15.46
CA LYS A 229 12.47 -25.61 15.05
C LYS A 229 13.25 -26.21 16.22
N ASN A 230 13.29 -25.54 17.37
CA ASN A 230 14.03 -26.04 18.54
C ASN A 230 13.26 -27.12 19.31
N TYR A 231 11.92 -27.13 19.23
CA TYR A 231 11.08 -28.03 20.03
C TYR A 231 10.37 -29.13 19.22
N PHE A 232 10.26 -28.97 17.90
CA PHE A 232 9.46 -29.84 17.02
C PHE A 232 10.21 -30.28 15.75
N ASN A 233 11.55 -30.23 15.76
CA ASN A 233 12.41 -30.90 14.77
C ASN A 233 12.55 -32.39 15.08
#